data_AF-A0A9X4R1Q2-F1
#
_entry.id   AF-A0A9X4R1Q2-F1
#
_cell.length_a   1.000
_cell.length_b   1.000
_cell.length_c   1.000
_cell.angle_alpha   90.00
_cell.angle_beta   90.00
_cell.angle_gamma   90.00
#
_symmetry.space_group_name_H-M   'P 1'
#
loop_
_entity.id
_entity.type
_entity.pdbx_description
1 polymer ?
#
loop_
_entity_poly.entity_id
_entity_poly.type
_entity_poly.pdbx_seq_one_letter_code
_entity_poly.pdbx_strand_id
1 'polypeptide(L)'
;MDKQTEIKATVAEKVKEYKIEIPSNRSKLQEQFIQIETYIQEVISKQKHIVMETKIWSKMNLLSISKGAKVTRATIYNNPNTLKAYIENRVTEIEKEDLLGIRSKDRLIKAYEELKSIMEGLKINVIENHIQELKTEELESEIENITSINESLHKQIQTLKLENDKLQRKTKELTKVTYI
;
A
#
# COMPACT_ATOMS: atom_id res chain seq x y z
N MET A 1 -39.08 -6.36 29.46
CA MET A 1 -39.25 -7.65 28.78
C MET A 1 -38.29 -8.63 29.40
N ASP A 2 -38.73 -9.86 29.66
CA ASP A 2 -37.92 -10.84 30.39
C ASP A 2 -36.76 -11.34 29.50
N LYS A 3 -35.54 -11.40 30.05
CA LYS A 3 -34.29 -11.71 29.32
C LYS A 3 -34.37 -13.08 28.63
N GLN A 4 -35.17 -13.97 29.21
CA GLN A 4 -35.45 -15.31 28.69
C GLN A 4 -36.36 -15.31 27.46
N THR A 5 -37.25 -14.32 27.33
CA THR A 5 -38.15 -14.16 26.16
C THR A 5 -37.38 -13.63 24.95
N GLU A 6 -36.38 -12.77 25.16
CA GLU A 6 -35.49 -12.27 24.11
C GLU A 6 -34.60 -13.39 23.56
N ILE A 7 -33.97 -14.19 24.43
CA ILE A 7 -33.13 -15.33 24.00
C ILE A 7 -33.94 -16.35 23.20
N LYS A 8 -35.18 -16.64 23.61
CA LYS A 8 -36.08 -17.55 22.87
C LYS A 8 -36.44 -17.00 21.48
N ALA A 9 -36.65 -15.70 21.36
CA ALA A 9 -36.89 -15.05 20.06
C ALA A 9 -35.65 -15.12 19.17
N THR A 10 -34.45 -14.89 19.71
CA THR A 10 -33.18 -15.00 18.98
C THR A 10 -32.92 -16.43 18.49
N VAL A 11 -33.19 -17.45 19.32
CA VAL A 11 -33.12 -18.85 18.88
C VAL A 11 -34.08 -19.11 17.73
N ALA A 12 -35.34 -18.67 17.83
CA ALA A 12 -36.34 -18.90 16.78
C ALA A 12 -35.96 -18.20 15.45
N GLU A 13 -35.40 -17.00 15.53
CA GLU A 13 -34.91 -16.26 14.37
C GLU A 13 -33.71 -16.95 13.72
N LYS A 14 -32.71 -17.36 14.51
CA LYS A 14 -31.48 -18.01 14.01
C LYS A 14 -31.73 -19.41 13.46
N VAL A 15 -32.65 -20.16 14.07
CA VAL A 15 -33.09 -21.47 13.57
C VAL A 15 -33.76 -21.34 12.20
N LYS A 16 -34.57 -20.30 12.01
CA LYS A 16 -35.17 -19.98 10.70
C LYS A 16 -34.14 -19.52 9.68
N GLU A 17 -33.21 -18.65 10.08
CA GLU A 17 -32.13 -18.14 9.23
C GLU A 17 -31.21 -19.27 8.73
N TYR A 18 -30.84 -20.19 9.62
CA TYR A 18 -29.95 -21.31 9.32
C TYR A 18 -30.67 -22.53 8.75
N LYS A 19 -31.99 -22.43 8.50
CA LYS A 19 -32.84 -23.52 7.96
C LYS A 19 -32.74 -24.81 8.78
N ILE A 20 -32.68 -24.69 10.10
CA ILE A 20 -32.58 -25.82 11.02
C ILE A 20 -34.01 -26.24 11.39
N GLU A 21 -34.35 -27.51 11.15
CA GLU A 21 -35.62 -28.06 11.62
C GLU A 21 -35.47 -28.49 13.09
N ILE A 22 -36.12 -27.76 13.99
CA ILE A 22 -36.28 -28.21 15.37
C ILE A 22 -37.57 -29.03 15.44
N PRO A 23 -37.51 -30.34 15.73
CA PRO A 23 -38.72 -31.13 15.95
C PRO A 23 -39.50 -30.56 17.13
N SER A 24 -40.73 -30.08 16.89
CA SER A 24 -41.60 -29.44 17.90
C SER A 24 -41.90 -30.33 19.12
N ASN A 25 -41.62 -31.62 19.02
CA ASN A 25 -41.86 -32.66 20.02
C ASN A 25 -40.65 -32.98 20.92
N ARG A 26 -39.49 -32.35 20.72
CA ARG A 26 -38.30 -32.55 21.57
C ARG A 26 -38.02 -31.31 22.43
N SER A 27 -38.78 -31.17 23.52
CA SER A 27 -38.60 -30.08 24.52
C SER A 27 -37.16 -29.96 25.02
N LYS A 28 -36.50 -31.10 25.26
CA LYS A 28 -35.10 -31.15 25.68
C LYS A 28 -34.13 -30.53 24.67
N LEU A 29 -34.42 -30.68 23.37
CA LEU A 29 -33.59 -30.11 22.30
C LEU A 29 -33.77 -28.59 22.23
N GLN A 30 -35.00 -28.10 22.39
CA GLN A 30 -35.29 -26.66 22.48
C GLN A 30 -34.62 -26.01 23.69
N GLU A 31 -34.65 -26.67 24.84
CA GLU A 31 -33.93 -26.22 26.04
C GLU A 31 -32.42 -26.15 25.81
N GLN A 32 -31.84 -27.13 25.10
CA GLN A 32 -30.41 -27.10 24.74
C GLN A 32 -30.07 -25.95 23.80
N PHE A 33 -30.90 -25.64 22.80
CA PHE A 33 -30.71 -24.47 21.95
C PHE A 33 -30.74 -23.16 22.75
N ILE A 34 -31.66 -23.04 23.71
CA ILE A 34 -31.74 -21.86 24.59
C ILE A 34 -30.49 -21.76 25.48
N GLN A 35 -29.99 -22.86 26.04
CA GLN A 35 -28.77 -22.86 26.85
C GLN A 35 -27.53 -22.47 26.04
N ILE A 36 -27.40 -23.02 24.83
CA ILE A 36 -26.31 -22.69 23.90
C ILE A 36 -26.38 -21.20 23.53
N GLU A 37 -27.55 -20.70 23.16
CA GLU A 37 -27.72 -19.29 22.79
C GLU A 37 -27.45 -18.36 23.98
N THR A 38 -27.86 -18.75 25.19
CA THR A 38 -27.55 -17.99 26.41
C THR A 38 -26.04 -17.82 26.57
N TYR A 39 -25.28 -18.91 26.43
CA TYR A 39 -23.82 -18.86 26.51
C TYR A 39 -23.20 -18.04 25.36
N ILE A 40 -23.68 -18.19 24.13
CA ILE A 40 -23.23 -17.39 22.99
C ILE A 40 -23.45 -15.90 23.24
N GLN A 41 -24.63 -15.51 23.74
CA GLN A 41 -24.94 -14.12 24.04
C GLN A 41 -24.10 -13.56 25.20
N GLU A 42 -23.76 -14.38 26.19
CA GLU A 42 -22.79 -13.99 27.23
C GLU A 42 -21.41 -13.73 26.64
N VAL A 43 -20.92 -14.59 25.74
CA VAL A 43 -19.64 -14.42 25.05
C VAL A 43 -19.66 -13.15 24.19
N ILE A 44 -20.72 -12.92 23.41
CA ILE A 44 -20.90 -11.69 22.62
C ILE A 44 -20.89 -10.45 23.52
N SER A 45 -21.55 -10.51 24.67
CA SER A 45 -21.58 -9.40 25.63
C SER A 45 -20.19 -9.10 26.19
N LYS A 46 -19.42 -10.14 26.55
CA LYS A 46 -18.02 -10.01 26.98
C LYS A 46 -17.15 -9.41 25.87
N GLN A 47 -17.31 -9.87 24.62
CA GLN A 47 -16.59 -9.32 23.47
C GLN A 47 -16.91 -7.84 23.26
N LYS A 48 -18.19 -7.45 23.33
CA LYS A 48 -18.60 -6.04 23.24
C LYS A 48 -17.96 -5.19 24.34
N HIS A 49 -17.89 -5.70 25.57
CA HIS A 49 -17.23 -5.03 26.68
C HIS A 49 -15.74 -4.81 26.41
N ILE A 50 -15.03 -5.86 25.98
CA ILE A 50 -13.62 -5.79 25.59
C ILE A 50 -13.42 -4.76 24.47
N VAL A 51 -14.28 -4.74 23.44
CA VAL A 51 -14.20 -3.73 22.37
C VAL A 51 -14.37 -2.30 22.90
N MET A 52 -15.24 -2.08 23.89
CA MET A 52 -15.38 -0.76 24.51
C MET A 52 -14.16 -0.39 25.36
N GLU A 53 -13.65 -1.31 26.18
CA GLU A 53 -12.47 -1.06 27.02
C GLU A 53 -11.21 -0.82 26.20
N THR A 54 -11.01 -1.58 25.12
CA THR A 54 -9.86 -1.40 24.23
C THR A 54 -9.86 -0.04 23.54
N LYS A 55 -11.03 0.51 23.21
CA LYS A 55 -11.16 1.90 22.72
C LYS A 55 -10.80 2.95 23.78
N ILE A 56 -10.93 2.62 25.06
CA ILE A 56 -10.54 3.49 26.17
C ILE A 56 -9.02 3.37 26.39
N TRP A 57 -8.48 2.16 26.38
CA TRP A 57 -7.04 1.89 26.52
C TRP A 57 -6.20 2.46 25.38
N SER A 58 -6.72 2.47 24.15
CA SER A 58 -6.03 3.10 23.01
C SER A 58 -5.84 4.62 23.17
N LYS A 59 -6.57 5.25 24.09
CA LYS A 59 -6.47 6.67 24.45
C LYS A 59 -5.74 6.89 25.78
N MET A 60 -5.04 5.88 26.29
CA MET A 60 -4.35 5.97 27.57
C MET A 60 -3.20 6.98 27.49
N ASN A 61 -3.34 8.09 28.20
CA ASN A 61 -2.38 9.17 28.27
C ASN A 61 -2.50 9.87 29.63
N LEU A 62 -1.64 10.85 29.89
CA LEU A 62 -1.64 11.57 31.16
C LEU A 62 -3.01 12.19 31.50
N LEU A 63 -3.78 12.64 30.50
CA LEU A 63 -5.12 13.19 30.68
C LEU A 63 -6.13 12.09 31.10
N SER A 64 -6.14 10.96 30.40
CA SER A 64 -7.07 9.87 30.72
C SER A 64 -6.74 9.24 32.07
N ILE A 65 -5.46 9.14 32.42
CA ILE A 65 -4.97 8.60 33.70
C ILE A 65 -5.30 9.55 34.85
N SER A 66 -5.08 10.86 34.68
CA SER A 66 -5.50 11.89 35.65
C SER A 66 -6.99 11.77 35.98
N LYS A 67 -7.84 11.61 34.96
CA LYS A 67 -9.28 11.45 35.13
C LYS A 67 -9.65 10.12 35.80
N GLY A 68 -9.05 9.01 35.37
CA GLY A 68 -9.35 7.67 35.88
C GLY A 68 -8.88 7.46 37.33
N ALA A 69 -7.68 7.92 37.66
CA ALA A 69 -7.11 7.84 39.01
C ALA A 69 -7.67 8.90 39.97
N LYS A 70 -8.51 9.83 39.47
CA LYS A 70 -9.04 10.98 40.23
C LYS A 70 -7.93 11.85 40.84
N VAL A 71 -6.80 11.96 40.15
CA VAL A 71 -5.68 12.83 40.53
C VAL A 71 -5.67 14.04 39.63
N THR A 72 -5.67 15.26 40.20
CA THR A 72 -5.73 16.47 39.37
C THR A 72 -4.48 16.62 38.51
N ARG A 73 -4.65 17.22 37.33
CA ARG A 73 -3.52 17.52 36.43
C ARG A 73 -2.48 18.41 37.11
N ALA A 74 -2.91 19.39 37.91
CA ALA A 74 -2.01 20.26 38.66
C ALA A 74 -1.12 19.45 39.61
N THR A 75 -1.69 18.49 40.35
CA THR A 75 -0.92 17.59 41.23
C THR A 75 0.16 16.81 40.47
N ILE A 76 -0.16 16.33 39.26
CA ILE A 76 0.78 15.56 38.42
C ILE A 76 1.87 16.49 37.87
N TYR A 77 1.51 17.65 37.33
CA TYR A 77 2.46 18.59 36.75
C TYR A 77 3.37 19.25 37.78
N ASN A 78 2.88 19.46 39.00
CA ASN A 78 3.69 19.95 40.12
C ASN A 78 4.75 18.93 40.58
N ASN A 79 4.66 17.68 40.12
CA ASN A 79 5.56 16.58 40.47
C ASN A 79 6.12 15.91 39.19
N PRO A 80 6.92 16.63 38.39
CA PRO A 80 7.33 16.17 37.06
C PRO A 80 8.24 14.92 37.11
N ASN A 81 9.16 14.87 38.07
CA ASN A 81 10.16 13.79 38.16
C ASN A 81 9.63 12.51 38.85
N THR A 82 8.40 12.53 39.37
CA THR A 82 7.81 11.39 40.07
C THR A 82 6.51 10.96 39.39
N LEU A 83 5.42 11.70 39.61
CA LEU A 83 4.10 11.31 39.12
C LEU A 83 4.01 11.34 37.60
N LYS A 84 4.49 12.41 36.97
CA LYS A 84 4.47 12.52 35.50
C LYS A 84 5.38 11.48 34.86
N ALA A 85 6.64 11.40 35.31
CA ALA A 85 7.60 10.41 34.79
C ALA A 85 7.10 8.95 34.95
N TYR A 86 6.51 8.60 36.10
CA TYR A 86 5.94 7.27 36.32
C TYR A 86 4.80 6.97 35.34
N ILE A 87 3.86 7.92 35.17
CA ILE A 87 2.72 7.78 34.26
C ILE A 87 3.21 7.60 32.82
N GLU A 88 4.13 8.46 32.36
CA GLU A 88 4.64 8.43 30.99
C GLU A 88 5.39 7.12 30.73
N ASN A 89 6.30 6.72 31.62
CA ASN A 89 7.05 5.48 31.47
C ASN A 89 6.13 4.26 31.45
N ARG A 90 5.13 4.19 32.33
CA ARG A 90 4.21 3.04 32.37
C ARG A 90 3.27 3.00 31.17
N VAL A 91 2.85 4.15 30.65
CA VAL A 91 2.12 4.21 29.38
C VAL A 91 3.00 3.66 28.26
N THR A 92 4.25 4.11 28.14
CA THR A 92 5.17 3.60 27.11
C THR A 92 5.42 2.10 27.23
N GLU A 93 5.54 1.58 28.45
CA GLU A 93 5.72 0.14 28.69
C GLU A 93 4.51 -0.67 28.19
N ILE A 94 3.30 -0.28 28.59
CA ILE A 94 2.05 -0.92 28.14
C ILE A 94 1.89 -0.81 26.61
N GLU A 95 2.24 0.34 26.03
CA GLU A 95 2.22 0.53 24.59
C GLU A 95 3.21 -0.37 23.84
N LYS A 96 4.34 -0.71 24.47
CA LYS A 96 5.36 -1.59 23.92
C LYS A 96 4.96 -3.06 24.01
N GLU A 97 4.29 -3.46 25.09
CA GLU A 97 3.79 -4.82 25.26
C GLU A 97 2.73 -5.19 24.22
N ASP A 98 1.93 -4.21 23.74
CA ASP A 98 0.89 -4.37 22.71
C ASP A 98 0.09 -5.68 22.88
N LEU A 99 -0.41 -5.92 24.09
CA LEU A 99 -1.03 -7.20 24.51
C LEU A 99 -2.14 -7.70 23.57
N LEU A 100 -2.79 -6.78 22.85
CA LEU A 100 -3.90 -7.08 21.95
C LEU A 100 -3.50 -7.04 20.47
N GLY A 101 -2.22 -6.78 20.17
CA GLY A 101 -1.69 -6.71 18.82
C GLY A 101 -2.31 -5.60 17.98
N ILE A 102 -2.87 -4.55 18.59
CA ILE A 102 -3.60 -3.50 17.86
C ILE A 102 -2.58 -2.61 17.14
N ARG A 103 -1.53 -2.19 17.84
CA ARG A 103 -0.53 -1.27 17.28
C ARG A 103 0.37 -1.96 16.26
N SER A 104 0.72 -3.22 16.50
CA SER A 104 1.46 -4.05 15.54
C SER A 104 0.69 -4.22 14.24
N LYS A 105 -0.64 -4.47 14.31
CA LYS A 105 -1.51 -4.48 13.12
C LYS A 105 -1.58 -3.13 12.43
N ASP A 106 -1.78 -2.04 13.16
CA ASP A 106 -1.81 -0.69 12.56
C ASP A 106 -0.49 -0.35 11.86
N ARG A 107 0.65 -0.69 12.47
CA ARG A 107 1.97 -0.52 11.84
C ARG A 107 2.11 -1.36 10.58
N LEU A 108 1.66 -2.61 10.62
CA LEU A 108 1.70 -3.51 9.47
C LEU A 108 0.82 -2.99 8.32
N ILE A 109 -0.37 -2.48 8.62
CA ILE A 109 -1.26 -1.87 7.63
C ILE A 109 -0.59 -0.66 6.99
N LYS A 110 -0.01 0.25 7.78
CA LYS A 110 0.71 1.41 7.26
C LYS A 110 1.89 1.01 6.38
N ALA A 111 2.71 0.06 6.85
CA ALA A 111 3.83 -0.45 6.07
C ALA A 111 3.37 -1.10 4.76
N TYR A 112 2.23 -1.80 4.78
CA TYR A 112 1.63 -2.37 3.58
C TYR A 112 1.13 -1.29 2.62
N GLU A 113 0.50 -0.21 3.11
CA GLU A 113 0.06 0.93 2.30
C GLU A 113 1.25 1.66 1.66
N GLU A 114 2.32 1.88 2.42
CA GLU A 114 3.58 2.46 1.91
C GLU A 114 4.20 1.56 0.84
N LEU A 115 4.31 0.26 1.10
CA LEU A 115 4.84 -0.71 0.13
C LEU A 115 3.99 -0.76 -1.14
N LYS A 116 2.66 -0.69 -1.00
CA LYS A 116 1.74 -0.66 -2.13
C LYS A 116 1.98 0.59 -3.00
N SER A 117 2.15 1.76 -2.38
CA SER A 117 2.46 3.01 -3.08
C SER A 117 3.80 2.92 -3.82
N ILE A 118 4.85 2.39 -3.17
CA ILE A 118 6.15 2.16 -3.81
C ILE A 118 6.01 1.23 -5.01
N MET A 119 5.26 0.14 -4.86
CA MET A 119 5.02 -0.82 -5.95
C MET A 119 4.29 -0.18 -7.13
N GLU A 120 3.30 0.68 -6.88
CA GLU A 120 2.63 1.44 -7.95
C GLU A 120 3.59 2.37 -8.69
N GLY A 121 4.47 3.08 -7.96
CA GLY A 121 5.52 3.91 -8.57
C GLY A 121 6.51 3.10 -9.41
N LEU A 122 6.95 1.94 -8.90
CA LEU A 122 7.85 1.05 -9.64
C LEU A 122 7.23 0.53 -10.94
N LYS A 123 5.93 0.21 -10.94
CA LYS A 123 5.22 -0.20 -12.16
C LYS A 123 5.25 0.88 -13.23
N ILE A 124 5.05 2.15 -12.84
CA ILE A 124 5.12 3.29 -13.75
C ILE A 124 6.55 3.41 -14.32
N ASN A 125 7.56 3.39 -13.46
CA ASN A 125 8.96 3.49 -13.89
C ASN A 125 9.36 2.38 -14.87
N VAL A 126 8.88 1.15 -14.68
CA VAL A 126 9.14 0.04 -15.60
C VAL A 126 8.55 0.33 -16.99
N ILE A 127 7.32 0.86 -17.06
CA ILE A 127 6.68 1.23 -18.32
C ILE A 127 7.44 2.38 -18.99
N GLU A 128 7.80 3.41 -18.24
CA GLU A 128 8.55 4.56 -18.75
C GLU A 128 9.92 4.16 -19.30
N ASN A 129 10.65 3.31 -18.58
CA ASN A 129 11.94 2.78 -19.04
C ASN A 129 11.77 1.98 -20.34
N HIS A 130 10.75 1.12 -20.43
CA HIS A 130 10.50 0.36 -21.65
C HIS A 130 10.19 1.28 -22.85
N ILE A 131 9.43 2.35 -22.65
CA ILE A 131 9.18 3.36 -23.70
C ILE A 131 10.48 4.06 -24.10
N GLN A 132 11.35 4.40 -23.14
CA GLN A 132 12.64 5.02 -23.41
C GLN A 132 13.59 4.09 -24.17
N GLU A 133 13.61 2.80 -23.82
CA GLU A 133 14.39 1.77 -24.54
C GLU A 133 13.96 1.68 -26.00
N LEU A 134 12.65 1.53 -26.26
CA LEU A 134 12.12 1.51 -27.62
C LEU A 134 12.47 2.76 -28.42
N LYS A 135 12.43 3.94 -27.78
CA LYS A 135 12.80 5.19 -28.45
C LYS A 135 14.29 5.25 -28.76
N THR A 136 15.12 4.69 -27.89
CA THR A 136 16.56 4.60 -28.10
C THR A 136 16.87 3.70 -29.29
N GLU A 137 16.25 2.51 -29.35
CA GLU A 137 16.41 1.58 -30.48
C GLU A 137 16.00 2.22 -31.82
N GLU A 138 14.89 2.96 -31.86
CA GLU A 138 14.44 3.67 -33.05
C GLU A 138 15.47 4.72 -33.52
N LEU A 139 16.00 5.53 -32.59
CA LEU A 139 16.98 6.56 -32.89
C LEU A 139 18.33 5.96 -33.32
N GLU A 140 18.76 4.85 -32.71
CA GLU A 140 19.96 4.12 -33.13
C GLU A 140 19.84 3.60 -34.55
N SER A 141 18.70 3.00 -34.91
CA SER A 141 18.44 2.57 -36.29
C SER A 141 18.43 3.72 -37.28
N GLU A 142 17.89 4.89 -36.90
CA GLU A 142 17.89 6.08 -37.75
C GLU A 142 19.33 6.61 -37.97
N ILE A 143 20.14 6.65 -36.91
CA ILE A 143 21.56 7.04 -36.98
C ILE A 143 22.33 6.10 -37.91
N GLU A 144 22.16 4.79 -37.80
CA GLU A 144 22.81 3.82 -38.67
C GLU A 144 22.44 4.05 -40.15
N ASN A 145 21.16 4.29 -40.43
CA ASN A 145 20.69 4.54 -41.79
C ASN A 145 21.28 5.84 -42.37
N ILE A 146 21.24 6.94 -41.61
CA ILE A 146 21.82 8.23 -42.02
C ILE A 146 23.34 8.08 -42.25
N THR A 147 24.03 7.34 -41.39
CA THR A 147 25.46 7.08 -41.52
C THR A 147 25.76 6.35 -42.82
N SER A 148 25.01 5.28 -43.13
CA SER A 148 25.14 4.54 -44.39
C SER A 148 24.90 5.42 -45.64
N ILE A 149 23.87 6.27 -45.60
CA ILE A 149 23.58 7.23 -46.67
C ILE A 149 24.74 8.21 -46.86
N ASN A 150 25.26 8.78 -45.75
CA ASN A 150 26.37 9.71 -45.79
C ASN A 150 27.64 9.09 -46.36
N GLU A 151 27.96 7.85 -45.98
CA GLU A 151 29.11 7.12 -46.53
C GLU A 151 28.97 6.90 -48.04
N SER A 152 27.78 6.53 -48.51
CA SER A 152 27.48 6.36 -49.94
C SER A 152 27.65 7.67 -50.71
N LEU A 153 27.06 8.77 -50.21
CA LEU A 153 27.20 10.10 -50.80
C LEU A 153 28.66 10.57 -50.81
N HIS A 154 29.41 10.29 -49.75
CA HIS A 154 30.82 10.64 -49.68
C HIS A 154 31.64 9.93 -50.77
N LYS A 155 31.40 8.63 -50.99
CA LYS A 155 32.02 7.86 -52.08
C LYS A 155 31.67 8.44 -53.45
N GLN A 156 30.40 8.79 -53.68
CA GLN A 156 29.96 9.42 -54.94
C GLN A 156 30.65 10.76 -55.18
N ILE A 157 30.75 11.62 -54.15
CA ILE A 157 31.46 12.91 -54.24
C ILE A 157 32.93 12.69 -54.60
N GLN A 158 33.60 11.70 -54.02
CA GLN A 158 35.00 11.41 -54.34
C GLN A 158 35.15 10.96 -55.81
N THR A 159 34.29 10.08 -56.30
CA THR A 159 34.29 9.64 -57.70
C THR A 159 34.08 10.82 -58.66
N LEU A 160 33.06 11.65 -58.41
CA LEU A 160 32.77 12.82 -59.23
C LEU A 160 33.90 13.86 -59.21
N LYS A 161 34.56 14.06 -58.06
CA LYS A 161 35.74 14.92 -57.97
C LYS A 161 36.87 14.41 -58.86
N LEU A 162 37.18 13.11 -58.81
CA LEU A 162 38.20 12.50 -59.65
C LEU A 162 37.88 12.60 -61.14
N GLU A 163 36.63 12.41 -61.53
CA GLU A 163 36.20 12.58 -62.93
C GLU A 163 36.30 14.03 -63.38
N ASN A 164 35.85 14.98 -62.56
CA ASN A 164 35.92 16.40 -62.87
C ASN A 164 37.38 16.86 -63.02
N ASP A 165 38.27 16.42 -62.13
CA ASP A 165 39.71 16.69 -62.23
C ASP A 165 40.31 16.15 -63.54
N LYS A 166 39.91 14.94 -63.97
CA LYS A 166 40.34 14.37 -65.26
C LYS A 166 39.83 15.20 -66.44
N LEU A 167 38.56 15.57 -66.44
CA LEU A 167 37.95 16.37 -67.49
C LEU A 167 38.57 17.76 -67.58
N GLN A 168 38.86 18.40 -66.43
CA GLN A 168 39.56 19.69 -66.36
C GLN A 168 40.98 19.62 -66.94
N ARG A 169 41.72 18.53 -66.70
CA ARG A 169 43.04 18.34 -67.34
C ARG A 169 42.91 18.20 -68.85
N LYS A 170 41.99 17.38 -69.33
CA LYS A 170 41.76 17.15 -70.76
C LYS A 170 41.32 18.42 -71.50
N THR A 171 40.45 19.23 -70.89
CA THR A 171 40.03 20.52 -71.46
C THR A 171 41.18 21.53 -71.52
N LYS A 172 42.05 21.58 -70.50
CA LYS A 172 43.28 22.39 -70.53
C LYS A 172 44.26 21.96 -71.63
N GLU A 173 44.39 20.66 -71.88
CA GLU A 173 45.22 20.13 -72.96
C GLU A 173 44.67 20.53 -74.34
N LEU A 174 43.37 20.34 -74.57
CA LEU A 174 42.72 20.68 -75.83
C LEU A 174 42.80 22.18 -76.13
N THR A 175 42.56 23.04 -75.13
CA THR A 175 42.67 24.50 -75.30
C THR A 175 44.10 24.95 -75.60
N LYS A 176 45.14 24.27 -75.10
CA LYS A 176 46.53 24.54 -75.51
C LYS A 176 46.81 24.21 -76.98
N VAL A 177 46.18 23.17 -77.52
CA VAL A 177 46.36 22.75 -78.93
C VAL A 177 45.62 23.67 -79.90
N THR A 178 44.57 24.37 -79.46
CA THR A 178 43.76 25.24 -80.34
C THR A 178 44.36 26.65 -80.55
N TYR A 179 45.42 27.01 -79.81
CA TYR A 179 46.09 28.32 -79.87
C TYR A 179 47.51 28.26 -80.49
N ILE A 180 47.85 27.19 -81.21
CA ILE A 180 49.05 27.05 -82.05
C ILE A 180 48.59 27.00 -83.50
#